data_AF-A0A1Y0MEC1-F1
#
_entry.id   AF-A0A1Y0MEC1-F1
#
_cell.length_a   1.000
_cell.length_b   1.000
_cell.length_c   1.000
_cell.angle_alpha   90.00
_cell.angle_beta   90.00
_cell.angle_gamma   90.00
#
_symmetry.space_group_name_H-M   'P 1'
#
loop_
_entity.id
_entity.type
_entity.pdbx_description
1 polymer ?
#
loop_
_entity_poly.entity_id
_entity_poly.type
_entity_poly.pdbx_seq_one_letter_code
_entity_poly.pdbx_strand_id
1 'polypeptide(L)'
;MFLKVFKEKSNQKFVDKIVSRRNVSVHNTKITSVGVLLNDQAYYNYDEVNSFLDEIGVVSAKRKFFTFSKLKDEVNNWDAIFTPKDFGWNGKLKNNDLSDFTKTKFDVLICYFLAEDQELKQIAAMSMANFKVGISSRDERLYDLIIYVDNKDFKIFKDELKKYLTILNKI
;
A
#
# COMPACT_ATOMS: atom_id res chain seq x y z
N MET A 1 -19.98 -9.60 17.15
CA MET A 1 -18.75 -9.73 17.94
C MET A 1 -17.93 -10.99 17.63
N PHE A 2 -18.50 -12.15 17.30
CA PHE A 2 -17.71 -13.34 16.90
C PHE A 2 -17.36 -13.43 15.41
N LEU A 3 -18.34 -13.22 14.52
CA LEU A 3 -18.13 -13.29 13.07
C LEU A 3 -17.03 -12.35 12.55
N LYS A 4 -16.85 -11.20 13.22
CA LYS A 4 -15.77 -10.23 12.92
C LYS A 4 -14.40 -10.84 13.20
N VAL A 5 -14.21 -11.42 14.39
CA VAL A 5 -12.96 -12.09 14.79
C VAL A 5 -12.65 -13.28 13.88
N PHE A 6 -13.66 -14.06 13.48
CA PHE A 6 -13.47 -15.15 12.52
C PHE A 6 -13.05 -14.65 11.13
N LYS A 7 -13.67 -13.57 10.64
CA LYS A 7 -13.28 -12.93 9.38
C LYS A 7 -11.84 -12.41 9.43
N GLU A 8 -11.47 -11.72 10.50
CA GLU A 8 -10.11 -11.21 10.73
C GLU A 8 -9.08 -12.35 10.73
N LYS A 9 -9.31 -13.41 11.51
CA LYS A 9 -8.43 -14.59 11.53
C LYS A 9 -8.36 -15.30 10.18
N SER A 10 -9.48 -15.38 9.46
CA SER A 10 -9.52 -15.96 8.11
C SER A 10 -8.67 -15.16 7.13
N ASN A 11 -8.75 -13.83 7.16
CA ASN A 11 -7.98 -12.97 6.28
C ASN A 11 -6.50 -12.93 6.67
N GLN A 12 -6.18 -12.96 7.96
CA GLN A 12 -4.79 -13.09 8.43
C GLN A 12 -4.14 -14.37 7.88
N LYS A 13 -4.80 -15.52 8.01
CA LYS A 13 -4.31 -16.79 7.44
C LYS A 13 -4.11 -16.72 5.93
N PHE A 14 -4.99 -16.01 5.23
CA PHE A 14 -4.88 -15.79 3.79
C PHE A 14 -3.64 -14.94 3.45
N VAL A 15 -3.43 -13.85 4.18
CA VAL A 15 -2.24 -12.98 4.02
C VAL A 15 -0.97 -13.77 4.29
N ASP A 16 -0.90 -14.50 5.40
CA ASP A 16 0.27 -15.31 5.76
C ASP A 16 0.62 -16.33 4.67
N LYS A 17 -0.40 -16.97 4.06
CA LYS A 17 -0.21 -17.91 2.95
C LYS A 17 0.33 -17.25 1.69
N ILE A 18 -0.10 -16.03 1.36
CA ILE A 18 0.41 -15.31 0.18
C ILE A 18 1.85 -14.89 0.42
N VAL A 19 2.09 -14.25 1.56
CA VAL A 19 3.40 -13.71 1.92
C VAL A 19 4.44 -14.83 2.04
N SER A 20 4.08 -16.00 2.59
CA SER A 20 5.00 -17.16 2.68
C SER A 20 5.37 -17.77 1.32
N ARG A 21 4.58 -17.50 0.27
CA ARG A 21 4.81 -18.01 -1.09
C ARG A 21 5.45 -16.96 -1.99
N ARG A 22 5.66 -15.75 -1.49
CA ARG A 22 6.23 -14.65 -2.26
C ARG A 22 7.67 -15.00 -2.62
N ASN A 23 7.96 -15.02 -3.91
CA ASN A 23 9.31 -15.06 -4.43
C ASN A 23 9.72 -13.62 -4.80
N VAL A 24 10.71 -13.08 -4.11
CA VAL A 24 11.15 -11.69 -4.29
C VAL A 24 12.14 -11.63 -5.44
N SER A 25 11.73 -11.04 -6.55
CA SER A 25 12.59 -10.72 -7.69
C SER A 25 12.24 -9.32 -8.18
N VAL A 26 12.93 -8.32 -7.63
CA VAL A 26 12.72 -6.91 -8.01
C VAL A 26 13.46 -6.62 -9.31
N HIS A 27 12.72 -6.32 -10.37
CA HIS A 27 13.32 -5.93 -11.65
C HIS A 27 14.05 -4.59 -11.55
N ASN A 28 15.18 -4.48 -12.25
CA ASN A 28 15.97 -3.24 -12.35
C ASN A 28 15.45 -2.33 -13.49
N THR A 29 14.20 -1.91 -13.37
CA THR A 29 13.53 -0.97 -14.29
C THR A 29 13.31 0.37 -13.60
N LYS A 30 13.30 1.44 -14.42
CA LYS A 30 12.94 2.78 -13.97
C LYS A 30 11.47 2.83 -13.57
N ILE A 31 11.15 3.67 -12.60
CA ILE A 31 9.80 3.81 -12.06
C ILE A 31 8.98 4.65 -13.03
N THR A 32 7.90 4.07 -13.54
CA THR A 32 6.94 4.76 -14.42
C THR A 32 5.52 4.70 -13.88
N SER A 33 5.22 3.74 -13.00
CA SER A 33 3.91 3.50 -12.42
C SER A 33 3.98 3.23 -10.92
N VAL A 34 3.07 3.86 -10.16
CA VAL A 34 3.06 3.77 -8.70
C VAL A 34 1.65 3.53 -8.18
N GLY A 35 1.51 2.49 -7.36
CA GLY A 35 0.35 2.32 -6.49
C GLY A 35 0.64 2.90 -5.11
N VAL A 36 -0.34 3.53 -4.49
CA VAL A 36 -0.20 4.10 -3.14
C VAL A 36 -1.32 3.58 -2.25
N LEU A 37 -0.97 3.06 -1.08
CA LEU A 37 -1.88 2.63 -0.03
C LEU A 37 -1.77 3.58 1.16
N LEU A 38 -2.87 4.24 1.51
CA LEU A 38 -2.98 5.18 2.63
C LEU A 38 -4.04 4.73 3.64
N ASN A 39 -3.93 5.22 4.87
CA ASN A 39 -4.96 5.12 5.90
C ASN A 39 -5.40 6.54 6.32
N ASP A 40 -6.69 6.83 6.15
CA ASP A 40 -7.25 8.17 6.40
C ASP A 40 -7.20 8.61 7.86
N GLN A 41 -7.26 7.68 8.80
CA GLN A 41 -7.25 7.97 10.23
C GLN A 41 -5.83 8.17 10.75
N ALA A 42 -4.87 7.51 10.11
CA ALA A 42 -3.47 7.56 10.56
C ALA A 42 -2.78 8.80 10.00
N TYR A 43 -3.09 9.19 8.75
CA TYR A 43 -2.36 10.27 8.09
C TYR A 43 -2.98 10.71 6.74
N TYR A 44 -3.17 12.01 6.55
CA TYR A 44 -3.75 12.59 5.34
C TYR A 44 -2.67 13.14 4.40
N ASN A 45 -1.97 12.25 3.69
CA ASN A 45 -0.74 12.63 2.96
C ASN A 45 -0.83 12.55 1.45
N TYR A 46 -2.03 12.61 0.92
CA TYR A 46 -2.27 12.52 -0.51
C TYR A 46 -1.48 13.58 -1.31
N ASP A 47 -1.54 14.85 -0.91
CA ASP A 47 -0.89 15.95 -1.63
C ASP A 47 0.64 15.89 -1.53
N GLU A 48 1.17 15.49 -0.38
CA GLU A 48 2.61 15.35 -0.18
C GLU A 48 3.17 14.15 -0.95
N VAL A 49 2.44 13.03 -0.99
CA VAL A 49 2.81 11.87 -1.81
C VAL A 49 2.74 12.23 -3.29
N ASN A 50 1.68 12.92 -3.73
CA ASN A 50 1.60 13.37 -5.13
C ASN A 50 2.77 14.29 -5.48
N SER A 51 3.06 15.29 -4.65
CA SER A 51 4.18 16.21 -4.87
C SER A 51 5.52 15.47 -4.95
N PHE A 52 5.72 14.43 -4.13
CA PHE A 52 6.90 13.57 -4.24
C PHE A 52 6.94 12.79 -5.55
N LEU A 53 5.80 12.22 -5.99
CA LEU A 53 5.71 11.48 -7.25
C LEU A 53 5.95 12.39 -8.47
N ASP A 54 5.57 13.66 -8.39
CA ASP A 54 5.92 14.70 -9.36
C ASP A 54 7.44 14.93 -9.38
N GLU A 55 8.05 15.08 -8.19
CA GLU A 55 9.49 15.30 -8.02
C GLU A 55 10.34 14.18 -8.64
N ILE A 56 9.86 12.93 -8.62
CA ILE A 56 10.55 11.78 -9.22
C ILE A 56 10.06 11.43 -10.65
N GLY A 57 9.23 12.27 -11.25
CA GLY A 57 8.85 12.17 -12.67
C GLY A 57 7.76 11.16 -13.02
N VAL A 58 6.99 10.65 -12.05
CA VAL A 58 5.89 9.70 -12.30
C VAL A 58 4.63 10.48 -12.68
N VAL A 59 4.18 10.45 -13.92
CA VAL A 59 2.98 11.22 -14.34
C VAL A 59 1.69 10.79 -13.63
N SER A 60 0.74 11.73 -13.39
CA SER A 60 -0.50 11.47 -12.63
C SER A 60 -1.32 10.30 -13.16
N ALA A 61 -1.41 10.12 -14.49
CA ALA A 61 -2.14 9.02 -15.12
C ALA A 61 -1.54 7.62 -14.85
N LYS A 62 -0.32 7.55 -14.30
CA LYS A 62 0.37 6.33 -13.91
C LYS A 62 0.42 6.12 -12.39
N ARG A 63 -0.24 6.99 -11.65
CA ARG A 63 -0.45 6.87 -10.20
C ARG A 63 -1.82 6.25 -9.97
N LYS A 64 -1.94 5.41 -8.95
CA LYS A 64 -3.25 4.98 -8.46
C LYS A 64 -3.22 5.00 -6.94
N PHE A 65 -4.10 5.79 -6.34
CA PHE A 65 -4.25 5.87 -4.90
C PHE A 65 -5.39 4.96 -4.44
N PHE A 66 -5.14 4.26 -3.34
CA PHE A 66 -6.13 3.55 -2.56
C PHE A 66 -6.02 4.09 -1.14
N THR A 67 -7.13 4.59 -0.60
CA THR A 67 -7.18 4.97 0.80
C THR A 67 -8.20 4.14 1.55
N PHE A 68 -7.77 3.55 2.66
CA PHE A 68 -8.66 2.86 3.58
C PHE A 68 -9.25 3.83 4.60
N SER A 69 -10.56 3.72 4.81
CA SER A 69 -11.29 4.44 5.85
C SER A 69 -12.18 3.52 6.68
N LYS A 70 -12.10 3.65 8.00
CA LYS A 70 -13.01 2.96 8.95
C LYS A 70 -14.33 3.70 9.13
N LEU A 71 -14.33 5.01 8.91
CA LEU A 71 -15.51 5.86 8.96
C LEU A 71 -16.11 5.98 7.56
N LYS A 72 -17.39 6.32 7.46
CA LYS A 72 -18.08 6.42 6.16
C LYS A 72 -18.07 7.87 5.70
N ASP A 73 -17.62 8.08 4.48
CA ASP A 73 -17.89 9.24 3.62
C ASP A 73 -17.67 10.62 4.26
N GLU A 74 -16.41 10.98 4.54
CA GLU A 74 -16.02 12.38 4.33
C GLU A 74 -15.48 12.50 2.90
N VAL A 75 -16.12 13.40 2.15
CA VAL A 75 -15.82 13.74 0.76
C VAL A 75 -14.39 14.27 0.69
N ASN A 76 -13.44 13.36 0.60
CA ASN A 76 -12.05 13.68 0.38
C ASN A 76 -11.77 13.59 -1.13
N ASN A 77 -10.92 14.49 -1.63
CA ASN A 77 -10.52 14.58 -3.05
C ASN A 77 -9.67 13.38 -3.52
N TRP A 78 -9.88 12.20 -2.97
CA TRP A 78 -9.09 11.01 -3.22
C TRP A 78 -9.75 10.15 -4.28
N ASP A 79 -8.92 9.62 -5.18
CA ASP A 79 -9.37 8.83 -6.33
C ASP A 79 -10.24 7.62 -5.94
N ALA A 80 -9.91 6.95 -4.83
CA ALA A 80 -10.63 5.76 -4.40
C ALA A 80 -10.54 5.51 -2.89
N ILE A 81 -11.68 5.59 -2.20
CA ILE A 81 -11.84 5.33 -0.77
C ILE A 81 -12.54 3.98 -0.56
N PHE A 82 -11.99 3.15 0.30
CA PHE A 82 -12.53 1.82 0.59
C PHE A 82 -12.65 1.59 2.08
N THR A 83 -13.60 0.75 2.43
CA THR A 83 -14.04 0.54 3.81
C THR A 83 -14.00 -0.94 4.17
N PRO A 84 -14.15 -1.31 5.47
CA PRO A 84 -14.24 -2.71 5.87
C PRO A 84 -15.34 -3.52 5.15
N LYS A 85 -16.34 -2.86 4.55
CA LYS A 85 -17.45 -3.49 3.81
C LYS A 85 -16.99 -4.10 2.48
N ASP A 86 -15.95 -3.53 1.88
CA ASP A 86 -15.35 -3.96 0.61
C ASP A 86 -14.54 -5.25 0.74
N PHE A 87 -14.33 -5.71 1.98
CA PHE A 87 -13.61 -6.95 2.29
C PHE A 87 -14.60 -8.07 2.66
N GLY A 88 -14.36 -9.24 2.08
CA GLY A 88 -15.02 -10.51 2.41
C GLY A 88 -14.14 -11.39 3.29
N TRP A 89 -14.48 -12.67 3.33
CA TRP A 89 -13.74 -13.72 4.03
C TRP A 89 -12.69 -14.34 3.11
N ASN A 90 -11.66 -14.95 3.69
CA ASN A 90 -10.59 -15.65 2.98
C ASN A 90 -9.98 -14.81 1.84
N GLY A 91 -9.70 -13.53 2.11
CA GLY A 91 -9.07 -12.64 1.14
C GLY A 91 -10.00 -12.11 0.04
N LYS A 92 -11.29 -12.44 0.05
CA LYS A 92 -12.24 -11.97 -0.97
C LYS A 92 -12.34 -10.44 -0.94
N LEU A 93 -12.23 -9.82 -2.11
CA LEU A 93 -12.53 -8.41 -2.33
C LEU A 93 -13.90 -8.32 -3.00
N LYS A 94 -14.78 -7.47 -2.48
CA LYS A 94 -16.15 -7.28 -3.00
C LYS A 94 -16.24 -6.13 -4.00
N ASN A 95 -15.29 -5.20 -3.93
CA ASN A 95 -15.19 -4.07 -4.84
C ASN A 95 -14.26 -4.43 -6.01
N ASN A 96 -14.73 -4.18 -7.24
CA ASN A 96 -13.99 -4.51 -8.46
C ASN A 96 -12.75 -3.63 -8.64
N ASP A 97 -12.86 -2.32 -8.38
CA ASP A 97 -11.73 -1.39 -8.49
C ASP A 97 -10.60 -1.77 -7.53
N LEU A 98 -10.96 -2.27 -6.34
CA LEU A 98 -10.01 -2.80 -5.37
C LEU A 98 -9.34 -4.09 -5.85
N SER A 99 -10.11 -5.01 -6.43
CA SER A 99 -9.56 -6.20 -7.09
C SER A 99 -8.57 -5.80 -8.19
N ASP A 100 -8.94 -4.83 -9.03
CA ASP A 100 -8.14 -4.42 -10.17
C ASP A 100 -6.87 -3.70 -9.73
N PHE A 101 -6.94 -2.91 -8.66
CA PHE A 101 -5.76 -2.36 -8.01
C PHE A 101 -4.76 -3.46 -7.63
N THR A 102 -5.22 -4.54 -6.98
CA THR A 102 -4.30 -5.64 -6.58
C THR A 102 -3.68 -6.38 -7.76
N LYS A 103 -4.40 -6.48 -8.89
CA LYS A 103 -3.92 -7.14 -10.11
C LYS A 103 -3.06 -6.23 -10.99
N THR A 104 -3.07 -4.93 -10.74
CA THR A 104 -2.26 -3.98 -11.50
C THR A 104 -0.78 -4.17 -11.16
N LYS A 105 0.05 -4.29 -12.19
CA LYS A 105 1.50 -4.40 -12.06
C LYS A 105 2.10 -3.00 -11.98
N PHE A 106 2.28 -2.50 -10.77
CA PHE A 106 3.01 -1.25 -10.53
C PHE A 106 4.52 -1.52 -10.45
N ASP A 107 5.32 -0.54 -10.86
CA ASP A 107 6.78 -0.58 -10.63
C ASP A 107 7.07 -0.49 -9.12
N VAL A 108 6.33 0.40 -8.43
CA VAL A 108 6.40 0.56 -6.98
C VAL A 108 5.00 0.57 -6.34
N LEU A 109 4.87 -0.09 -5.19
CA LEU A 109 3.76 0.10 -4.27
C LEU A 109 4.27 0.81 -3.01
N ILE A 110 3.80 2.02 -2.77
CA ILE A 110 4.06 2.78 -1.54
C ILE A 110 2.98 2.41 -0.52
N CYS A 111 3.37 1.79 0.58
CA CYS A 111 2.50 1.41 1.68
C CYS A 111 2.76 2.31 2.88
N TYR A 112 2.03 3.43 2.95
CA TYR A 112 2.19 4.42 4.00
C TYR A 112 1.05 4.31 5.01
N PHE A 113 1.13 3.27 5.85
CA PHE A 113 0.16 2.98 6.90
C PHE A 113 0.81 2.13 8.01
N LEU A 114 0.16 2.02 9.17
CA LEU A 114 0.72 1.33 10.33
C LEU A 114 0.38 -0.17 10.32
N ALA A 115 1.16 -0.95 11.06
CA ALA A 115 1.03 -2.41 11.11
C ALA A 115 -0.32 -2.92 11.70
N GLU A 116 -1.21 -2.06 12.18
CA GLU A 116 -2.51 -2.45 12.73
C GLU A 116 -3.59 -2.59 11.65
N ASP A 117 -3.33 -2.10 10.44
CA ASP A 117 -4.31 -2.05 9.35
C ASP A 117 -4.34 -3.34 8.52
N GLN A 118 -5.11 -4.31 9.00
CA GLN A 118 -5.22 -5.64 8.40
C GLN A 118 -5.75 -5.61 6.96
N GLU A 119 -6.71 -4.74 6.67
CA GLU A 119 -7.24 -4.52 5.33
C GLU A 119 -6.14 -4.03 4.38
N LEU A 120 -5.33 -3.06 4.80
CA LEU A 120 -4.23 -2.54 3.98
C LEU A 120 -3.12 -3.57 3.78
N LYS A 121 -2.79 -4.37 4.81
CA LYS A 121 -1.88 -5.52 4.66
C LYS A 121 -2.39 -6.54 3.66
N GLN A 122 -3.70 -6.81 3.65
CA GLN A 122 -4.29 -7.72 2.67
C GLN A 122 -4.08 -7.21 1.24
N ILE A 123 -4.30 -5.91 1.00
CA ILE A 123 -4.07 -5.31 -0.33
C ILE A 123 -2.59 -5.32 -0.69
N ALA A 124 -1.72 -4.94 0.24
CA ALA A 124 -0.27 -4.99 0.03
C ALA A 124 0.21 -6.42 -0.30
N ALA A 125 -0.33 -7.45 0.38
CA ALA A 125 0.02 -8.85 0.14
C ALA A 125 -0.46 -9.31 -1.24
N MET A 126 -1.71 -8.97 -1.60
CA MET A 126 -2.32 -9.35 -2.88
C MET A 126 -1.75 -8.60 -4.08
N SER A 127 -1.17 -7.41 -3.88
CA SER A 127 -0.64 -6.57 -4.95
C SER A 127 0.43 -7.29 -5.79
N MET A 128 0.31 -7.17 -7.11
CA MET A 128 1.29 -7.64 -8.10
C MET A 128 2.42 -6.63 -8.38
N ALA A 129 2.56 -5.59 -7.56
CA ALA A 129 3.65 -4.62 -7.71
C ALA A 129 5.03 -5.27 -7.60
N ASN A 130 5.97 -4.78 -8.40
CA ASN A 130 7.34 -5.29 -8.51
C ASN A 130 8.21 -4.95 -7.29
N PHE A 131 8.05 -3.74 -6.74
CA PHE A 131 8.78 -3.27 -5.56
C PHE A 131 7.82 -2.67 -4.55
N LYS A 132 7.78 -3.19 -3.32
CA LYS A 132 6.86 -2.74 -2.26
C LYS A 132 7.65 -2.09 -1.14
N VAL A 133 7.30 -0.85 -0.85
CA VAL A 133 7.92 -0.04 0.19
C VAL A 133 6.91 0.12 1.32
N GLY A 134 7.29 -0.20 2.55
CA GLY A 134 6.48 0.03 3.75
C GLY A 134 7.13 0.98 4.74
N ILE A 135 6.33 1.55 5.63
CA ILE A 135 6.81 2.20 6.85
C ILE A 135 6.63 1.28 8.06
N SER A 136 7.60 1.32 8.98
CA SER A 136 7.47 0.85 10.37
C SER A 136 6.58 -0.39 10.58
N SER A 137 6.88 -1.47 9.85
CA SER A 137 6.11 -2.71 9.86
C SER A 137 6.66 -3.71 10.86
N ARG A 138 5.78 -4.41 11.58
CA ARG A 138 6.15 -5.60 12.38
C ARG A 138 6.32 -6.87 11.52
N ASP A 139 5.87 -6.85 10.27
CA ASP A 139 5.96 -7.99 9.36
C ASP A 139 6.82 -7.61 8.15
N GLU A 140 8.10 -7.99 8.21
CA GLU A 140 9.08 -7.64 7.19
C GLU A 140 8.87 -8.37 5.87
N ARG A 141 8.16 -9.51 5.92
CA ARG A 141 7.94 -10.38 4.75
C ARG A 141 7.05 -9.72 3.68
N LEU A 142 6.35 -8.64 4.04
CA LEU A 142 5.40 -7.95 3.17
C LEU A 142 6.07 -6.97 2.20
N TYR A 143 7.27 -6.49 2.51
CA TYR A 143 7.92 -5.38 1.82
C TYR A 143 9.32 -5.77 1.34
N ASP A 144 9.77 -5.13 0.26
CA ASP A 144 11.14 -5.27 -0.24
C ASP A 144 12.05 -4.17 0.36
N LEU A 145 11.45 -3.06 0.81
CA LEU A 145 12.10 -2.00 1.56
C LEU A 145 11.20 -1.52 2.69
N ILE A 146 11.76 -1.38 3.89
CA ILE A 146 11.07 -0.83 5.05
C ILE A 146 11.84 0.41 5.50
N ILE A 147 11.14 1.54 5.57
CA ILE A 147 11.69 2.79 6.07
C ILE A 147 11.17 2.97 7.49
N TYR A 148 12.07 2.98 8.47
CA TYR A 148 11.75 3.12 9.88
C TYR A 148 11.57 4.60 10.23
N VAL A 149 10.32 5.07 10.20
CA VAL A 149 9.91 6.45 10.47
C VAL A 149 8.58 6.46 11.23
N ASP A 150 8.34 7.52 12.00
CA ASP A 150 6.99 7.79 12.52
C ASP A 150 6.04 8.09 11.35
N ASN A 151 4.78 7.68 11.45
CA ASN A 151 3.81 7.93 10.38
C ASN A 151 3.54 9.43 10.17
N LYS A 152 3.91 10.30 11.11
CA LYS A 152 3.81 11.76 10.97
C LYS A 152 5.00 12.41 10.25
N ASP A 153 6.09 11.68 10.04
CA ASP A 153 7.34 12.21 9.50
C ASP A 153 7.50 11.95 7.99
N PHE A 154 6.53 12.39 7.19
CA PHE A 154 6.55 12.14 5.74
C PHE A 154 7.79 12.70 5.05
N LYS A 155 8.28 13.85 5.51
CA LYS A 155 9.50 14.45 4.95
C LYS A 155 10.68 13.49 5.05
N ILE A 156 10.87 12.84 6.20
CA ILE A 156 11.94 11.86 6.41
C ILE A 156 11.71 10.65 5.51
N PHE A 157 10.46 10.15 5.46
CA PHE A 157 10.10 9.06 4.57
C PHE A 157 10.46 9.36 3.11
N LYS A 158 10.09 10.56 2.63
CA LYS A 158 10.32 11.02 1.27
C LYS A 158 11.80 11.05 0.93
N ASP A 159 12.59 11.66 1.81
CA ASP A 159 14.04 11.84 1.60
C ASP A 159 14.77 10.49 1.59
N GLU A 160 14.42 9.59 2.52
CA GLU A 160 14.97 8.23 2.55
C GLU A 160 14.53 7.42 1.32
N LEU A 161 13.24 7.44 0.97
CA LEU A 161 12.75 6.73 -0.21
C LEU A 161 13.47 7.20 -1.48
N LYS A 162 13.60 8.52 -1.68
CA LYS A 162 14.33 9.07 -2.82
C LYS A 162 15.75 8.54 -2.88
N LYS A 163 16.47 8.59 -1.76
CA LYS A 163 17.85 8.08 -1.65
C LYS A 163 17.93 6.59 -2.02
N TYR A 164 17.05 5.75 -1.49
CA TYR A 164 17.02 4.33 -1.83
C TYR A 164 16.72 4.09 -3.31
N LEU A 165 15.74 4.80 -3.88
CA LEU A 165 15.41 4.68 -5.30
C LEU A 165 16.59 5.10 -6.21
N THR A 166 17.35 6.13 -5.84
CA THR A 166 18.57 6.53 -6.55
C THR A 166 19.66 5.47 -6.45
N ILE A 167 19.92 4.92 -5.25
CA ILE A 167 20.92 3.85 -5.05
C ILE A 167 20.57 2.60 -5.87
N LEU A 168 19.28 2.27 -5.95
CA LEU A 168 18.77 1.16 -6.74
C LEU A 168 18.67 1.49 -8.25
N ASN A 169 19.11 2.68 -8.68
CA ASN A 169 19.02 3.18 -10.06
C ASN A 169 17.59 3.13 -10.65
N LYS A 170 16.57 3.26 -9.79
CA LYS A 170 15.14 3.21 -10.15
C LYS A 170 14.56 4.55 -10.58
N ILE A 171 15.20 5.64 -10.16
CA ILE A 171 14.96 7.01 -10.64
C ILE A 171 16.25 7.54 -11.24
#